data_AF-A0A0C2U865-F1
#
_entry.id   AF-A0A0C2U865-F1
#
_cell.length_a   1.000
_cell.length_b   1.000
_cell.length_c   1.000
_cell.angle_alpha   90.00
_cell.angle_beta   90.00
_cell.angle_gamma   90.00
#
_symmetry.space_group_name_H-M   'P 1'
#
loop_
_entity.id
_entity.type
_entity.pdbx_description
1 polymer ?
#
loop_
_entity_poly.entity_id
_entity_poly.type
_entity_poly.pdbx_seq_one_letter_code
_entity_poly.pdbx_strand_id
1 'polypeptide(L)'
;MIIDSIDSLVKAKHCRDLDAVEVRTARFKCRNLLPHALKYALWALKPGGRLVVQDDGPALAETWEMPFAQVRRLVFKVLAGDAALVEMDAKAFRFTFTRTRPLPAPGWSAGLIFSGNDGELAAVAKCLEGLHAQPELTGDSGEILVCGPKRDLGFLAPWPHVRYVEFETPPGPRFLISAKKNFLATQFRFDKVLVLHARISLEPGCLAALPREFDVVTPAVSTLVKGRPCAYLDYVISDATDPNRMATRFNVPIDYPRRRYHEFLNRGEPYIDGGLFVARRDILLSVPLDGNLGWSEGEDSDWCRRVRANGFLVDLAHEAKATTDNNKMGRSVAPSTWDLIRRPIRRPLRALSAWARYLGKRLNGER
;
A
#
# COMPACT_ATOMS: atom_id res chain seq x y z
N MET A 1 -5.02 -17.89 -17.49
CA MET A 1 -3.66 -17.65 -16.96
C MET A 1 -3.45 -18.47 -15.69
N ILE A 2 -2.25 -18.97 -15.43
CA ILE A 2 -1.91 -19.64 -14.15
C ILE A 2 -0.95 -18.74 -13.37
N ILE A 3 -1.24 -18.51 -12.09
CA ILE A 3 -0.39 -17.79 -11.14
C ILE A 3 0.15 -18.80 -10.12
N ASP A 4 1.44 -19.06 -10.18
CA ASP A 4 2.14 -20.11 -9.43
C ASP A 4 3.56 -19.70 -8.98
N SER A 5 4.00 -18.51 -9.36
CA SER A 5 5.33 -17.96 -9.11
C SER A 5 5.27 -16.43 -8.97
N ILE A 6 6.35 -15.82 -8.45
CA ILE A 6 6.44 -14.36 -8.35
C ILE A 6 6.37 -13.73 -9.75
N ASP A 7 6.98 -14.35 -10.76
CA ASP A 7 6.95 -13.82 -12.12
C ASP A 7 5.53 -13.85 -12.72
N SER A 8 4.78 -14.95 -12.55
CA SER A 8 3.39 -14.99 -12.99
C SER A 8 2.48 -14.06 -12.17
N LEU A 9 2.77 -13.87 -10.87
CA LEU A 9 2.10 -12.87 -10.03
C LEU A 9 2.31 -11.45 -10.55
N VAL A 10 3.56 -11.06 -10.84
CA VAL A 10 3.89 -9.72 -11.36
C VAL A 10 3.20 -9.49 -12.71
N LYS A 11 3.23 -10.49 -13.61
CA LYS A 11 2.51 -10.41 -14.89
C LYS A 11 1.01 -10.21 -14.69
N ALA A 12 0.40 -10.92 -13.74
CA ALA A 12 -1.04 -10.88 -13.52
C ALA A 12 -1.54 -9.49 -13.13
N LYS A 13 -0.71 -8.69 -12.43
CA LYS A 13 -1.01 -7.29 -12.08
C LYS A 13 -1.34 -6.42 -13.29
N HIS A 14 -0.80 -6.76 -14.47
CA HIS A 14 -0.98 -6.00 -15.71
C HIS A 14 -1.96 -6.65 -16.69
N CYS A 15 -2.40 -7.88 -16.42
CA CYS A 15 -3.40 -8.56 -17.24
C CYS A 15 -4.79 -7.94 -17.05
N ARG A 16 -5.62 -8.03 -18.10
CA ARG A 16 -6.97 -7.48 -18.11
C ARG A 16 -7.90 -8.41 -18.89
N ASP A 17 -9.15 -8.43 -18.47
CA ASP A 17 -10.29 -8.98 -19.21
C ASP A 17 -10.15 -10.46 -19.61
N LEU A 18 -9.42 -11.22 -18.81
CA LEU A 18 -9.27 -12.66 -18.98
C LEU A 18 -10.59 -13.38 -18.66
N ASP A 19 -10.87 -14.46 -19.40
CA ASP A 19 -12.00 -15.35 -19.11
C ASP A 19 -11.78 -16.18 -17.84
N ALA A 20 -10.53 -16.62 -17.63
CA ALA A 20 -10.19 -17.49 -16.52
C ALA A 20 -8.75 -17.31 -16.00
N VAL A 21 -8.61 -17.38 -14.68
CA VAL A 21 -7.32 -17.38 -13.98
C VAL A 21 -7.32 -18.49 -12.94
N GLU A 22 -6.22 -19.23 -12.84
CA GLU A 22 -5.96 -20.20 -11.78
C GLU A 22 -4.85 -19.69 -10.87
N VAL A 23 -5.06 -19.75 -9.56
CA VAL A 23 -4.05 -19.46 -8.54
C VAL A 23 -3.65 -20.76 -7.86
N ARG A 24 -2.37 -21.11 -7.96
CA ARG A 24 -1.75 -22.24 -7.27
C ARG A 24 -1.06 -21.76 -6.02
N THR A 25 -1.59 -22.15 -4.86
CA THR A 25 -1.22 -21.45 -3.61
C THR A 25 0.14 -21.84 -3.05
N ALA A 26 0.76 -22.95 -3.48
CA ALA A 26 1.97 -23.52 -2.87
C ALA A 26 3.09 -22.50 -2.60
N ARG A 27 3.36 -21.58 -3.53
CA ARG A 27 4.41 -20.56 -3.37
C ARG A 27 3.97 -19.29 -2.64
N PHE A 28 2.68 -19.16 -2.35
CA PHE A 28 2.06 -17.93 -1.82
C PHE A 28 1.46 -18.07 -0.42
N LYS A 29 1.27 -19.30 0.10
CA LYS A 29 0.62 -19.54 1.40
C LYS A 29 1.24 -18.77 2.55
N CYS A 30 2.55 -18.67 2.54
CA CYS A 30 3.28 -17.90 3.53
C CYS A 30 3.40 -16.45 3.04
N ARG A 31 3.86 -15.52 3.90
CA ARG A 31 4.64 -14.37 3.38
C ARG A 31 3.84 -13.25 2.69
N ASN A 32 2.59 -12.99 3.08
CA ASN A 32 1.72 -11.92 2.55
C ASN A 32 1.48 -11.95 1.02
N LEU A 33 1.86 -13.03 0.33
CA LEU A 33 1.76 -13.14 -1.13
C LEU A 33 0.39 -13.66 -1.60
N LEU A 34 -0.25 -14.55 -0.85
CA LEU A 34 -1.55 -15.10 -1.26
C LEU A 34 -2.63 -14.02 -1.45
N PRO A 35 -2.77 -12.99 -0.59
CA PRO A 35 -3.69 -11.88 -0.86
C PRO A 35 -3.41 -11.15 -2.18
N HIS A 36 -2.13 -10.92 -2.51
CA HIS A 36 -1.74 -10.30 -3.78
C HIS A 36 -2.12 -11.18 -4.97
N ALA A 37 -1.83 -12.49 -4.89
CA ALA A 37 -2.17 -13.44 -5.95
C ALA A 37 -3.67 -13.51 -6.22
N LEU A 38 -4.49 -13.55 -5.16
CA LEU A 38 -5.94 -13.59 -5.27
C LEU A 38 -6.50 -12.31 -5.87
N LYS A 39 -6.06 -11.13 -5.42
CA LYS A 39 -6.55 -9.85 -5.92
C LYS A 39 -6.10 -9.58 -7.35
N TYR A 40 -4.84 -9.85 -7.71
CA TYR A 40 -4.38 -9.69 -9.09
C TYR A 40 -5.07 -10.66 -10.03
N ALA A 41 -5.29 -11.92 -9.61
CA ALA A 41 -6.07 -12.87 -10.40
C ALA A 41 -7.48 -12.35 -10.66
N LEU A 42 -8.13 -11.81 -9.63
CA LEU A 42 -9.49 -11.28 -9.72
C LEU A 42 -9.57 -10.04 -10.63
N TRP A 43 -8.66 -9.08 -10.48
CA TRP A 43 -8.61 -7.86 -11.29
C TRP A 43 -8.23 -8.12 -12.75
N ALA A 44 -7.51 -9.20 -13.01
CA ALA A 44 -7.21 -9.64 -14.37
C ALA A 44 -8.42 -10.23 -15.10
N LEU A 45 -9.48 -10.64 -14.39
CA LEU A 45 -10.69 -11.20 -15.00
C LEU A 45 -11.64 -10.11 -15.51
N LYS A 46 -12.37 -10.38 -16.59
CA LYS A 46 -13.57 -9.60 -16.95
C LYS A 46 -14.72 -9.90 -15.97
N PRO A 47 -15.75 -9.03 -15.87
CA PRO A 47 -16.98 -9.37 -15.13
C PRO A 47 -17.56 -10.72 -15.59
N GLY A 48 -17.93 -11.58 -14.65
CA GLY A 48 -18.36 -12.96 -14.95
C GLY A 48 -17.23 -13.95 -15.25
N GLY A 49 -15.97 -13.51 -15.30
CA GLY A 49 -14.81 -14.38 -15.46
C GLY A 49 -14.61 -15.33 -14.27
N ARG A 50 -13.93 -16.45 -14.51
CA ARG A 50 -13.76 -17.55 -13.56
C ARG A 50 -12.40 -17.51 -12.86
N LEU A 51 -12.40 -17.48 -11.53
CA LEU A 51 -11.21 -17.65 -10.70
C LEU A 51 -11.19 -19.05 -10.11
N VAL A 52 -10.16 -19.83 -10.40
CA VAL A 52 -9.88 -21.09 -9.74
C VAL A 52 -8.79 -20.87 -8.70
N VAL A 53 -8.98 -21.37 -7.48
CA VAL A 53 -7.94 -21.43 -6.47
C VAL A 53 -7.65 -22.89 -6.16
N GLN A 54 -6.45 -23.34 -6.50
CA GLN A 54 -5.96 -24.68 -6.23
C GLN A 54 -4.96 -24.62 -5.07
N ASP A 55 -5.27 -25.32 -3.99
CA ASP A 55 -4.31 -25.57 -2.93
C ASP A 55 -3.57 -26.90 -3.20
N ASP A 56 -2.30 -26.81 -3.60
CA ASP A 56 -1.43 -27.95 -3.92
C ASP A 56 -0.75 -28.60 -2.69
N GLY A 57 -1.26 -28.38 -1.47
CA GLY A 57 -0.73 -29.00 -0.26
C GLY A 57 0.29 -28.13 0.50
N PRO A 58 0.99 -28.66 1.51
CA PRO A 58 1.73 -27.83 2.46
C PRO A 58 2.86 -27.05 1.79
N ALA A 59 2.88 -25.74 2.01
CA ALA A 59 4.08 -24.95 1.77
C ALA A 59 4.96 -25.11 3.00
N LEU A 60 6.10 -25.79 2.85
CA LEU A 60 7.13 -25.83 3.89
C LEU A 60 7.74 -24.42 4.02
N ALA A 61 7.13 -23.55 4.83
CA ALA A 61 7.91 -22.56 5.54
C ALA A 61 8.68 -23.30 6.63
N GLU A 62 9.94 -22.94 6.84
CA GLU A 62 10.93 -23.60 7.69
C GLU A 62 10.46 -23.94 9.13
N THR A 63 9.30 -23.44 9.57
CA THR A 63 8.76 -23.64 10.93
C THR A 63 7.26 -23.94 11.04
N TRP A 64 6.43 -23.78 9.99
CA TRP A 64 4.99 -24.04 10.09
C TRP A 64 4.30 -24.23 8.73
N GLU A 65 3.44 -25.24 8.62
CA GLU A 65 2.59 -25.48 7.46
C GLU A 65 1.23 -24.78 7.63
N MET A 66 0.81 -24.00 6.63
CA MET A 66 -0.53 -23.39 6.65
C MET A 66 -1.58 -24.42 6.19
N PRO A 67 -2.47 -24.88 7.08
CA PRO A 67 -3.46 -25.91 6.72
C PRO A 67 -4.52 -25.34 5.76
N PHE A 68 -5.16 -26.22 4.99
CA PHE A 68 -6.19 -25.83 4.02
C PHE A 68 -7.31 -24.97 4.64
N ALA A 69 -7.69 -25.22 5.90
CA ALA A 69 -8.68 -24.41 6.60
C ALA A 69 -8.28 -22.93 6.70
N GLN A 70 -6.99 -22.62 6.84
CA GLN A 70 -6.46 -21.26 6.90
C GLN A 70 -6.37 -20.63 5.51
N VAL A 71 -6.00 -21.42 4.49
CA VAL A 71 -6.09 -21.00 3.07
C VAL A 71 -7.52 -20.62 2.74
N ARG A 72 -8.47 -21.51 3.04
CA ARG A 72 -9.91 -21.29 2.87
C ARG A 72 -10.37 -19.99 3.53
N ARG A 73 -10.03 -19.79 4.82
CA ARG A 73 -10.38 -18.57 5.56
C ARG A 73 -9.87 -17.32 4.85
N LEU A 74 -8.61 -17.33 4.40
CA LEU A 74 -8.02 -16.18 3.72
C LEU A 74 -8.63 -15.93 2.34
N VAL A 75 -8.89 -16.98 1.56
CA VAL A 75 -9.53 -16.90 0.24
C VAL A 75 -10.91 -16.24 0.36
N PHE A 76 -11.78 -16.76 1.24
CA PHE A 76 -13.10 -16.17 1.44
C PHE A 76 -13.04 -14.74 1.95
N LYS A 77 -12.10 -14.43 2.84
CA LYS A 77 -11.92 -13.07 3.35
C LYS A 77 -11.49 -12.09 2.27
N VAL A 78 -10.50 -12.45 1.45
CA VAL A 78 -9.93 -11.55 0.42
C VAL A 78 -10.89 -11.37 -0.75
N LEU A 79 -11.65 -12.40 -1.12
CA LEU A 79 -12.60 -12.37 -2.23
C LEU A 79 -14.00 -11.91 -1.82
N ALA A 80 -14.24 -11.67 -0.52
CA ALA A 80 -15.54 -11.27 0.00
C ALA A 80 -16.06 -10.01 -0.72
N GLY A 81 -17.30 -10.09 -1.21
CA GLY A 81 -17.97 -8.99 -1.91
C GLY A 81 -17.54 -8.79 -3.37
N ASP A 82 -16.38 -9.31 -3.79
CA ASP A 82 -15.86 -9.13 -5.14
C ASP A 82 -16.07 -10.35 -6.07
N ALA A 83 -16.27 -11.54 -5.48
CA ALA A 83 -16.54 -12.78 -6.21
C ALA A 83 -17.52 -13.70 -5.46
N ALA A 84 -18.29 -14.50 -6.21
CA ALA A 84 -19.19 -15.51 -5.68
C ALA A 84 -18.59 -16.91 -5.84
N LEU A 85 -18.71 -17.75 -4.81
CA LEU A 85 -18.32 -19.16 -4.88
C LEU A 85 -19.29 -19.90 -5.80
N VAL A 86 -18.74 -20.62 -6.78
CA VAL A 86 -19.48 -21.51 -7.68
C VAL A 86 -19.39 -22.94 -7.18
N GLU A 87 -18.19 -23.38 -6.80
CA GLU A 87 -17.92 -24.76 -6.43
C GLU A 87 -16.77 -24.83 -5.42
N MET A 88 -16.85 -25.79 -4.49
CA MET A 88 -15.77 -26.13 -3.58
C MET A 88 -15.60 -27.64 -3.52
N ASP A 89 -14.46 -28.15 -3.99
CA ASP A 89 -14.05 -29.53 -3.79
C ASP A 89 -13.03 -29.58 -2.66
N ALA A 90 -13.49 -29.97 -1.47
CA ALA A 90 -12.64 -30.07 -0.29
C ALA A 90 -11.64 -31.23 -0.36
N LYS A 91 -11.91 -32.28 -1.17
CA LYS A 91 -11.00 -33.42 -1.33
C LYS A 91 -9.86 -33.07 -2.28
N ALA A 92 -10.18 -32.32 -3.34
CA ALA A 92 -9.18 -31.79 -4.27
C ALA A 92 -8.56 -30.46 -3.81
N PHE A 93 -8.95 -29.94 -2.63
CA PHE A 93 -8.51 -28.64 -2.10
C PHE A 93 -8.68 -27.48 -3.10
N ARG A 94 -9.82 -27.44 -3.78
CA ARG A 94 -10.08 -26.56 -4.92
C ARG A 94 -11.32 -25.70 -4.69
N PHE A 95 -11.23 -24.44 -5.10
CA PHE A 95 -12.33 -23.49 -5.12
C PHE A 95 -12.51 -22.93 -6.52
N THR A 96 -13.75 -22.76 -6.94
CA THR A 96 -14.10 -22.04 -8.17
C THR A 96 -14.99 -20.87 -7.80
N PHE A 97 -14.61 -19.68 -8.24
CA PHE A 97 -15.35 -18.44 -8.05
C PHE A 97 -15.67 -17.80 -9.41
N THR A 98 -16.71 -16.98 -9.43
CA THR A 98 -17.03 -16.08 -10.53
C THR A 98 -16.92 -14.63 -10.04
N ARG A 99 -16.22 -13.78 -10.79
CA ARG A 99 -16.14 -12.34 -10.50
C ARG A 99 -17.53 -11.72 -10.61
N THR A 100 -18.01 -11.13 -9.51
CA THR A 100 -19.32 -10.46 -9.46
C THR A 100 -19.20 -8.94 -9.48
N ARG A 101 -18.09 -8.40 -8.99
CA ARG A 101 -17.90 -6.95 -8.92
C ARG A 101 -17.70 -6.32 -10.30
N PRO A 102 -18.48 -5.27 -10.64
CA PRO A 102 -18.25 -4.49 -11.85
C PRO A 102 -16.89 -3.77 -11.81
N LEU A 103 -16.42 -3.32 -12.96
CA LEU A 103 -15.25 -2.44 -13.00
C LEU A 103 -15.58 -1.12 -12.26
N PRO A 104 -14.61 -0.51 -11.55
CA PRO A 104 -14.80 0.82 -10.96
C PRO A 104 -15.27 1.82 -12.02
N ALA A 105 -16.20 2.70 -11.65
CA ALA A 105 -16.64 3.77 -12.51
C ALA A 105 -15.45 4.67 -12.92
N PRO A 106 -15.48 5.28 -14.12
CA PRO A 106 -14.48 6.27 -14.48
C PRO A 106 -14.54 7.46 -13.52
N GLY A 107 -13.42 8.15 -13.43
CA GLY A 107 -13.26 9.39 -12.69
C GLY A 107 -12.47 9.26 -11.38
N TRP A 108 -12.04 10.41 -10.88
CA TRP A 108 -11.09 10.54 -9.78
C TRP A 108 -11.40 11.73 -8.89
N SER A 109 -11.25 11.53 -7.58
CA SER A 109 -11.19 12.62 -6.61
C SER A 109 -9.77 12.72 -6.05
N ALA A 110 -9.18 13.91 -6.11
CA ALA A 110 -7.92 14.21 -5.42
C ALA A 110 -8.17 15.12 -4.23
N GLY A 111 -7.55 14.81 -3.10
CA GLY A 111 -7.67 15.56 -1.86
C GLY A 111 -6.30 15.97 -1.31
N LEU A 112 -6.05 17.27 -1.27
CA LEU A 112 -4.86 17.87 -0.71
C LEU A 112 -5.08 18.22 0.77
N ILE A 113 -4.27 17.67 1.65
CA ILE A 113 -4.23 18.08 3.05
C ILE A 113 -3.35 19.32 3.20
N PHE A 114 -3.94 20.38 3.72
CA PHE A 114 -3.29 21.67 3.99
C PHE A 114 -3.39 21.99 5.48
N SER A 115 -2.28 22.34 6.15
CA SER A 115 -2.34 22.68 7.58
C SER A 115 -3.03 24.02 7.85
N GLY A 116 -3.09 24.89 6.84
CA GLY A 116 -3.51 26.29 6.99
C GLY A 116 -2.36 27.24 7.30
N ASN A 117 -1.11 26.76 7.33
CA ASN A 117 0.07 27.61 7.53
C ASN A 117 0.50 28.30 6.22
N ASP A 118 0.73 29.60 6.24
CA ASP A 118 1.18 30.38 5.08
C ASP A 118 2.54 29.91 4.54
N GLY A 119 3.41 29.38 5.40
CA GLY A 119 4.68 28.80 4.99
C GLY A 119 4.54 27.57 4.08
N GLU A 120 3.37 26.93 4.03
CA GLU A 120 3.09 25.80 3.14
C GLU A 120 2.55 26.23 1.76
N LEU A 121 2.18 27.50 1.55
CA LEU A 121 1.46 27.93 0.34
C LEU A 121 2.24 27.68 -0.96
N ALA A 122 3.56 27.84 -0.95
CA ALA A 122 4.38 27.51 -2.11
C ALA A 122 4.36 26.00 -2.43
N ALA A 123 4.35 25.14 -1.41
CA ALA A 123 4.22 23.70 -1.59
C ALA A 123 2.81 23.32 -2.06
N VAL A 124 1.77 23.96 -1.51
CA VAL A 124 0.38 23.82 -1.98
C VAL A 124 0.26 24.15 -3.46
N ALA A 125 0.80 25.30 -3.90
CA ALA A 125 0.80 25.69 -5.31
C ALA A 125 1.45 24.64 -6.21
N LYS A 126 2.68 24.21 -5.87
CA LYS A 126 3.40 23.15 -6.61
C LYS A 126 2.67 21.80 -6.63
N CYS A 127 1.97 21.46 -5.55
CA CYS A 127 1.12 20.27 -5.51
C CYS A 127 -0.09 20.43 -6.44
N LEU A 128 -0.76 21.58 -6.41
CA LEU A 128 -1.92 21.86 -7.27
C LEU A 128 -1.54 21.86 -8.75
N GLU A 129 -0.38 22.41 -9.11
CA GLU A 129 0.17 22.29 -10.47
C GLU A 129 0.30 20.82 -10.91
N GLY A 130 0.88 19.97 -10.07
CA GLY A 130 1.04 18.54 -10.34
C GLY A 130 -0.30 17.79 -10.46
N LEU A 131 -1.31 18.19 -9.67
CA LEU A 131 -2.67 17.65 -9.76
C LEU A 131 -3.39 18.12 -11.02
N HIS A 132 -3.32 19.40 -11.36
CA HIS A 132 -3.92 19.97 -12.56
C HIS A 132 -3.31 19.41 -13.85
N ALA A 133 -2.04 18.99 -13.80
CA ALA A 133 -1.38 18.31 -14.92
C ALA A 133 -1.89 16.87 -15.15
N GLN A 134 -2.73 16.31 -14.28
CA GLN A 134 -3.32 14.98 -14.48
C GLN A 134 -4.64 15.09 -15.27
N PRO A 135 -4.74 14.55 -16.50
CA PRO A 135 -5.97 14.58 -17.28
C PRO A 135 -7.18 13.99 -16.54
N GLU A 136 -6.94 12.98 -15.71
CA GLU A 136 -7.95 12.29 -14.90
C GLU A 136 -8.67 13.19 -13.88
N LEU A 137 -8.07 14.33 -13.52
CA LEU A 137 -8.63 15.29 -12.55
C LEU A 137 -9.29 16.50 -13.24
N THR A 138 -9.42 16.47 -14.56
CA THR A 138 -10.03 17.55 -15.34
C THR A 138 -11.47 17.22 -15.77
N GLY A 139 -12.26 18.27 -16.01
CA GLY A 139 -13.64 18.16 -16.51
C GLY A 139 -14.59 17.40 -15.57
N ASP A 140 -15.60 16.76 -16.14
CA ASP A 140 -16.64 16.03 -15.39
C ASP A 140 -16.17 14.69 -14.82
N SER A 141 -14.99 14.22 -15.23
CA SER A 141 -14.37 12.99 -14.71
C SER A 141 -13.49 13.22 -13.49
N GLY A 142 -13.25 14.47 -13.08
CA GLY A 142 -12.29 14.80 -12.04
C GLY A 142 -12.85 15.73 -10.98
N GLU A 143 -12.22 15.74 -9.82
CA GLU A 143 -12.32 16.85 -8.88
C GLU A 143 -11.03 16.97 -8.04
N ILE A 144 -10.71 18.20 -7.64
CA ILE A 144 -9.61 18.50 -6.73
C ILE A 144 -10.17 19.26 -5.54
N LEU A 145 -9.92 18.71 -4.35
CA LEU A 145 -10.31 19.28 -3.07
C LEU A 145 -9.07 19.69 -2.30
N VAL A 146 -9.11 20.84 -1.64
CA VAL A 146 -8.11 21.26 -0.64
C VAL A 146 -8.79 21.29 0.72
N CYS A 147 -8.27 20.53 1.68
CA CYS A 147 -8.83 20.40 3.01
C CYS A 147 -7.96 21.13 4.04
N GLY A 148 -8.50 22.18 4.65
CA GLY A 148 -7.77 23.11 5.51
C GLY A 148 -8.68 23.84 6.52
N PRO A 149 -8.12 24.51 7.54
CA PRO A 149 -8.93 25.36 8.43
C PRO A 149 -9.53 26.55 7.68
N LYS A 150 -10.48 27.26 8.29
CA LYS A 150 -11.08 28.47 7.76
C LYS A 150 -10.02 29.54 7.54
N ARG A 151 -9.98 30.13 6.34
CA ARG A 151 -9.05 31.21 5.98
C ARG A 151 -9.45 31.89 4.69
N ASP A 152 -8.73 32.98 4.37
CA ASP A 152 -8.77 33.57 3.04
C ASP A 152 -8.28 32.59 1.97
N LEU A 153 -9.04 32.51 0.88
CA LEU A 153 -8.84 31.57 -0.22
C LEU A 153 -8.23 32.25 -1.46
N GLY A 154 -7.70 33.47 -1.35
CA GLY A 154 -7.07 34.17 -2.47
C GLY A 154 -5.93 33.37 -3.12
N PHE A 155 -5.25 32.52 -2.34
CA PHE A 155 -4.22 31.62 -2.87
C PHE A 155 -4.75 30.56 -3.85
N LEU A 156 -6.06 30.27 -3.86
CA LEU A 156 -6.70 29.36 -4.81
C LEU A 156 -7.17 30.04 -6.09
N ALA A 157 -7.07 31.37 -6.21
CA ALA A 157 -7.52 32.11 -7.39
C ALA A 157 -6.97 31.57 -8.73
N PRO A 158 -5.72 31.06 -8.83
CA PRO A 158 -5.22 30.46 -10.07
C PRO A 158 -5.92 29.14 -10.47
N TRP A 159 -6.69 28.53 -9.57
CA TRP A 159 -7.29 27.21 -9.74
C TRP A 159 -8.81 27.25 -9.46
N PRO A 160 -9.62 27.88 -10.33
CA PRO A 160 -11.04 28.13 -10.08
C PRO A 160 -11.92 26.86 -9.96
N HIS A 161 -11.42 25.70 -10.41
CA HIS A 161 -12.10 24.41 -10.29
C HIS A 161 -11.75 23.64 -9.03
N VAL A 162 -10.81 24.14 -8.21
CA VAL A 162 -10.43 23.52 -6.94
C VAL A 162 -11.43 23.92 -5.87
N ARG A 163 -12.01 22.92 -5.20
CA ARG A 163 -12.94 23.15 -4.09
C ARG A 163 -12.19 23.16 -2.77
N TYR A 164 -12.36 24.22 -1.97
CA TYR A 164 -11.90 24.21 -0.59
C TYR A 164 -12.93 23.53 0.31
N VAL A 165 -12.47 22.68 1.21
CA VAL A 165 -13.28 22.04 2.24
C VAL A 165 -12.70 22.42 3.60
N GLU A 166 -13.51 23.12 4.38
CA GLU A 166 -13.13 23.58 5.70
C GLU A 166 -13.12 22.42 6.71
N PHE A 167 -12.01 22.25 7.43
CA PHE A 167 -11.88 21.34 8.56
C PHE A 167 -11.03 21.99 9.64
N GLU A 168 -11.65 22.24 10.79
CA GLU A 168 -10.99 22.74 11.99
C GLU A 168 -10.51 21.59 12.87
N THR A 169 -9.21 21.56 13.13
CA THR A 169 -8.66 20.65 14.14
C THR A 169 -9.03 21.19 15.53
N PRO A 170 -9.52 20.37 16.46
CA PRO A 170 -9.76 20.79 17.83
C PRO A 170 -8.52 21.46 18.43
N PRO A 171 -8.68 22.51 19.25
CA PRO A 171 -7.55 23.18 19.88
C PRO A 171 -6.77 22.20 20.76
N GLY A 172 -5.44 22.21 20.65
CA GLY A 172 -4.57 21.35 21.43
C GLY A 172 -3.21 21.14 20.78
N PRO A 173 -2.30 20.44 21.47
CA PRO A 173 -0.94 20.20 20.97
C PRO A 173 -0.88 19.15 19.85
N ARG A 174 -1.98 18.46 19.56
CA ARG A 174 -2.04 17.34 18.61
C ARG A 174 -2.71 17.77 17.32
N PHE A 175 -2.05 17.52 16.19
CA PHE A 175 -2.66 17.68 14.87
C PHE A 175 -3.33 16.38 14.45
N LEU A 176 -4.66 16.30 14.57
CA LEU A 176 -5.47 15.10 14.27
C LEU A 176 -5.62 14.87 12.76
N ILE A 177 -4.50 14.55 12.10
CA ILE A 177 -4.40 14.33 10.66
C ILE A 177 -5.37 13.23 10.18
N SER A 178 -5.56 12.19 10.97
CA SER A 178 -6.45 11.06 10.64
C SER A 178 -7.91 11.51 10.55
N ALA A 179 -8.38 12.29 11.52
CA ALA A 179 -9.73 12.85 11.51
C ALA A 179 -9.96 13.73 10.26
N LYS A 180 -8.96 14.54 9.89
CA LYS A 180 -9.02 15.39 8.70
C LYS A 180 -9.07 14.60 7.40
N LYS A 181 -8.25 13.54 7.26
CA LYS A 181 -8.27 12.64 6.10
C LYS A 181 -9.61 11.90 5.98
N ASN A 182 -10.15 11.42 7.10
CA ASN A 182 -11.46 10.78 7.15
C ASN A 182 -12.57 11.75 6.72
N PHE A 183 -12.55 12.97 7.25
CA PHE A 183 -13.51 14.00 6.85
C PHE A 183 -13.42 14.28 5.34
N LEU A 184 -12.21 14.47 4.80
CA LEU A 184 -12.00 14.66 3.36
C LEU A 184 -12.54 13.48 2.53
N ALA A 185 -12.37 12.25 3.00
CA ALA A 185 -12.92 11.06 2.33
C ALA A 185 -14.44 11.12 2.13
N THR A 186 -15.17 11.69 3.09
CA THR A 186 -16.63 11.86 2.99
C THR A 186 -17.03 12.82 1.87
N GLN A 187 -16.14 13.75 1.51
CA GLN A 187 -16.41 14.82 0.54
C GLN A 187 -16.16 14.43 -0.91
N PHE A 188 -15.49 13.31 -1.14
CA PHE A 188 -15.21 12.82 -2.49
C PHE A 188 -16.48 12.33 -3.20
N ARG A 189 -16.56 12.61 -4.49
CA ARG A 189 -17.61 12.21 -5.42
C ARG A 189 -17.31 10.86 -6.07
N PHE A 190 -16.05 10.58 -6.40
CA PHE A 190 -15.68 9.40 -7.20
C PHE A 190 -15.16 8.24 -6.35
N ASP A 191 -15.19 7.05 -6.95
CA ASP A 191 -14.74 5.82 -6.31
C ASP A 191 -13.23 5.74 -6.15
N LYS A 192 -12.45 6.29 -7.09
CA LYS A 192 -10.99 6.31 -7.03
C LYS A 192 -10.54 7.61 -6.38
N VAL A 193 -9.91 7.49 -5.22
CA VAL A 193 -9.51 8.66 -4.43
C VAL A 193 -8.01 8.69 -4.22
N LEU A 194 -7.44 9.87 -4.35
CA LEU A 194 -6.05 10.18 -4.04
C LEU A 194 -6.05 11.14 -2.85
N VAL A 195 -5.30 10.83 -1.80
CA VAL A 195 -5.06 11.74 -0.67
C VAL A 195 -3.57 12.00 -0.56
N LEU A 196 -3.18 13.28 -0.55
CA LEU A 196 -1.78 13.67 -0.45
C LEU A 196 -1.58 14.93 0.39
N HIS A 197 -0.38 15.09 0.94
CA HIS A 197 0.03 16.30 1.66
C HIS A 197 0.65 17.34 0.70
N ALA A 198 0.59 18.62 1.07
CA ALA A 198 1.14 19.75 0.29
C ALA A 198 2.58 19.60 -0.21
N ARG A 199 3.41 18.84 0.52
CA ARG A 199 4.82 18.61 0.17
C ARG A 199 5.06 17.59 -0.94
N ILE A 200 4.01 17.04 -1.55
CA ILE A 200 4.09 15.99 -2.56
C ILE A 200 3.57 16.55 -3.88
N SER A 201 4.31 16.30 -4.96
CA SER A 201 3.88 16.66 -6.31
C SER A 201 3.89 15.41 -7.18
N LEU A 202 2.81 15.21 -7.94
CA LEU A 202 2.70 14.08 -8.87
C LEU A 202 3.51 14.38 -10.14
N GLU A 203 4.19 13.37 -10.68
CA GLU A 203 4.77 13.48 -12.02
C GLU A 203 3.66 13.43 -13.09
N PRO A 204 3.87 13.98 -14.30
CA PRO A 204 2.94 13.84 -15.41
C PRO A 204 2.60 12.37 -15.68
N GLY A 205 1.31 12.05 -15.84
CA GLY A 205 0.83 10.70 -16.11
C GLY A 205 0.87 9.74 -14.91
N CYS A 206 1.10 10.25 -13.69
CA CYS A 206 1.10 9.43 -12.47
C CYS A 206 -0.21 8.66 -12.29
N LEU A 207 -1.36 9.31 -12.44
CA LEU A 207 -2.67 8.65 -12.29
C LEU A 207 -2.94 7.63 -13.39
N ALA A 208 -2.56 7.93 -14.64
CA ALA A 208 -2.67 7.00 -15.77
C ALA A 208 -1.86 5.72 -15.56
N ALA A 209 -0.72 5.82 -14.86
CA ALA A 209 0.17 4.71 -14.56
C ALA A 209 -0.28 3.87 -13.35
N LEU A 210 -1.35 4.26 -12.64
CA LEU A 210 -1.92 3.43 -11.58
C LEU A 210 -2.63 2.19 -12.18
N PRO A 211 -2.68 1.07 -11.44
CA PRO A 211 -3.46 -0.09 -11.86
C PRO A 211 -4.93 0.28 -12.13
N ARG A 212 -5.57 -0.40 -13.09
CA ARG A 212 -7.01 -0.21 -13.39
C ARG A 212 -7.88 -0.42 -12.17
N GLU A 213 -7.50 -1.41 -11.36
CA GLU A 213 -8.18 -1.82 -10.15
C GLU A 213 -7.16 -1.95 -9.04
N PHE A 214 -7.54 -1.52 -7.84
CA PHE A 214 -6.75 -1.59 -6.63
C PHE A 214 -7.70 -1.50 -5.43
N ASP A 215 -7.23 -1.90 -4.25
CA ASP A 215 -7.91 -1.62 -2.98
C ASP A 215 -7.30 -0.36 -2.35
N VAL A 216 -6.04 -0.45 -1.91
CA VAL A 216 -5.20 0.67 -1.46
C VAL A 216 -3.81 0.53 -2.07
N VAL A 217 -3.29 1.61 -2.66
CA VAL A 217 -2.00 1.62 -3.36
C VAL A 217 -1.28 2.96 -3.16
N THR A 218 0.03 2.99 -3.30
CA THR A 218 0.79 4.26 -3.36
C THR A 218 1.67 4.32 -4.61
N PRO A 219 1.78 5.49 -5.27
CA PRO A 219 2.83 5.75 -6.25
C PRO A 219 4.23 5.62 -5.65
N ALA A 220 5.23 5.34 -6.49
CA ALA A 220 6.62 5.43 -6.08
C ALA A 220 7.03 6.90 -5.85
N VAL A 221 7.36 7.26 -4.62
CA VAL A 221 7.77 8.62 -4.25
C VAL A 221 9.29 8.73 -4.21
N SER A 222 9.83 9.80 -4.78
CA SER A 222 11.25 10.14 -4.69
C SER A 222 11.46 11.50 -4.04
N THR A 223 12.67 11.73 -3.53
CA THR A 223 13.10 13.04 -3.01
C THR A 223 14.49 13.36 -3.54
N LEU A 224 14.85 14.64 -3.61
CA LEU A 224 16.18 15.07 -4.04
C LEU A 224 17.09 15.20 -2.82
N VAL A 225 18.17 14.41 -2.79
CA VAL A 225 19.23 14.51 -1.78
C VAL A 225 20.52 14.90 -2.50
N LYS A 226 21.01 16.12 -2.24
CA LYS A 226 22.20 16.67 -2.89
C LYS A 226 22.12 16.60 -4.43
N GLY A 227 20.96 16.97 -4.97
CA GLY A 227 20.68 16.96 -6.41
C GLY A 227 20.43 15.58 -7.03
N ARG A 228 20.44 14.50 -6.23
CA ARG A 228 20.19 13.14 -6.73
C ARG A 228 18.83 12.61 -6.29
N PRO A 229 18.04 11.99 -7.18
CA PRO A 229 16.81 11.34 -6.79
C PRO A 229 17.10 10.14 -5.88
N CYS A 230 16.42 10.09 -4.75
CA CYS A 230 16.50 9.03 -3.76
C CYS A 230 15.09 8.49 -3.47
N ALA A 231 15.01 7.21 -3.13
CA ALA A 231 13.76 6.61 -2.69
C ALA A 231 13.28 7.28 -1.39
N TYR A 232 12.06 7.82 -1.42
CA TYR A 232 11.35 8.23 -0.21
C TYR A 232 10.75 7.01 0.52
N LEU A 233 10.31 7.21 1.76
CA LEU A 233 9.57 6.21 2.50
C LEU A 233 8.10 6.25 2.05
N ASP A 234 7.78 5.56 0.95
CA ASP A 234 6.44 5.50 0.36
C ASP A 234 5.71 4.19 0.69
N TYR A 235 6.37 3.07 0.45
CA TYR A 235 5.89 1.72 0.75
C TYR A 235 6.93 1.03 1.62
N VAL A 236 6.51 0.48 2.74
CA VAL A 236 7.41 -0.06 3.76
C VAL A 236 7.02 -1.49 4.07
N ILE A 237 8.01 -2.38 4.10
CA ILE A 237 7.83 -3.74 4.59
C ILE A 237 8.47 -3.81 5.97
N SER A 238 7.62 -3.95 6.99
CA SER A 238 8.02 -3.96 8.39
C SER A 238 8.06 -5.39 8.92
N ASP A 239 9.10 -5.73 9.70
CA ASP A 239 9.29 -7.03 10.36
C ASP A 239 8.34 -7.24 11.56
N ALA A 240 7.06 -6.90 11.38
CA ALA A 240 6.02 -7.02 12.38
C ALA A 240 5.63 -8.51 12.51
N THR A 241 6.40 -9.24 13.32
CA THR A 241 6.07 -10.62 13.71
C THR A 241 4.96 -10.70 14.78
N ASP A 242 4.53 -9.57 15.37
CA ASP A 242 3.42 -9.53 16.33
C ASP A 242 2.84 -8.09 16.45
N PRO A 243 1.51 -7.88 16.29
CA PRO A 243 0.84 -6.58 16.43
C PRO A 243 0.92 -5.97 17.84
N ASN A 244 1.18 -6.78 18.88
CA ASN A 244 1.34 -6.34 20.27
C ASN A 244 2.80 -6.26 20.72
N ARG A 245 3.76 -6.66 19.87
CA ARG A 245 5.17 -6.42 20.16
C ARG A 245 5.44 -4.94 19.98
N MET A 246 5.66 -4.22 21.08
CA MET A 246 6.49 -3.03 21.03
C MET A 246 7.78 -3.42 20.34
N ALA A 247 8.04 -2.82 19.17
CA ALA A 247 9.22 -3.13 18.41
C ALA A 247 10.43 -2.88 19.33
N THR A 248 11.18 -3.94 19.67
CA THR A 248 12.36 -3.83 20.55
C THR A 248 13.49 -3.02 19.89
N ARG A 249 13.31 -2.67 18.62
CA ARG A 249 14.11 -1.75 17.81
C ARG A 249 13.15 -0.99 16.90
N PHE A 250 13.45 0.27 16.57
CA PHE A 250 12.74 0.99 15.50
C PHE A 250 12.63 0.07 14.28
N ASN A 251 11.42 -0.12 13.75
CA ASN A 251 11.19 -0.86 12.52
C ASN A 251 11.93 -0.14 11.41
N VAL A 252 13.16 -0.58 11.12
CA VAL A 252 13.95 -0.03 10.03
C VAL A 252 13.29 -0.54 8.76
N PRO A 253 12.82 0.35 7.87
CA PRO A 253 12.29 -0.04 6.58
C PRO A 253 13.28 -0.96 5.89
N ILE A 254 12.80 -2.11 5.41
CA ILE A 254 13.64 -2.95 4.55
C ILE A 254 13.92 -2.14 3.29
N ASP A 255 15.19 -1.95 2.98
CA ASP A 255 15.62 -1.37 1.72
C ASP A 255 15.49 -2.44 0.62
N TYR A 256 14.71 -2.15 -0.43
CA TYR A 256 14.45 -3.08 -1.53
C TYR A 256 14.31 -2.34 -2.87
N PRO A 257 14.65 -2.98 -4.00
CA PRO A 257 14.35 -2.43 -5.32
C PRO A 257 12.83 -2.41 -5.53
N ARG A 258 12.23 -1.23 -5.67
CA ARG A 258 10.77 -1.07 -5.81
C ARG A 258 10.15 -1.91 -6.92
N ARG A 259 10.86 -2.18 -8.02
CA ARG A 259 10.40 -3.06 -9.11
C ARG A 259 10.24 -4.54 -8.70
N ARG A 260 10.86 -4.93 -7.60
CA ARG A 260 10.94 -6.32 -7.10
C ARG A 260 10.33 -6.46 -5.70
N TYR A 261 9.50 -5.52 -5.26
CA TYR A 261 8.96 -5.50 -3.90
C TYR A 261 8.19 -6.77 -3.52
N HIS A 262 7.56 -7.46 -4.48
CA HIS A 262 6.89 -8.74 -4.23
C HIS A 262 7.83 -9.79 -3.64
N GLU A 263 9.12 -9.80 -4.00
CA GLU A 263 10.11 -10.72 -3.44
C GLU A 263 10.41 -10.47 -1.96
N PHE A 264 9.99 -9.32 -1.44
CA PHE A 264 10.25 -8.87 -0.07
C PHE A 264 9.01 -8.94 0.82
N LEU A 265 7.80 -9.13 0.25
CA LEU A 265 6.56 -9.31 1.04
C LEU A 265 6.66 -10.47 2.03
N ASN A 266 7.59 -11.41 1.76
CA ASN A 266 7.91 -12.48 2.66
C ASN A 266 8.64 -12.12 3.95
N ARG A 267 9.13 -10.90 4.06
CA ARG A 267 9.95 -10.45 5.18
C ARG A 267 9.17 -9.63 6.18
N GLY A 268 7.89 -9.37 5.93
CA GLY A 268 7.14 -8.48 6.78
C GLY A 268 5.82 -8.03 6.21
N GLU A 269 5.20 -7.16 6.98
CA GLU A 269 3.92 -6.56 6.69
C GLU A 269 4.10 -5.25 5.92
N PRO A 270 3.44 -5.10 4.77
CA PRO A 270 3.46 -3.85 4.05
C PRO A 270 2.58 -2.79 4.71
N TYR A 271 3.05 -1.55 4.70
CA TYR A 271 2.23 -0.35 4.91
C TYR A 271 2.67 0.78 3.97
N ILE A 272 1.76 1.72 3.72
CA ILE A 272 1.99 2.92 2.91
C ILE A 272 2.21 4.09 3.87
N ASP A 273 3.17 4.97 3.56
CA ASP A 273 3.35 6.22 4.28
C ASP A 273 2.15 7.15 4.11
N GLY A 274 1.68 7.72 5.21
CA GLY A 274 0.48 8.56 5.23
C GLY A 274 0.57 9.85 4.41
N GLY A 275 1.74 10.19 3.84
CA GLY A 275 1.91 11.39 3.02
C GLY A 275 1.18 11.34 1.68
N LEU A 276 1.09 10.17 1.05
CA LEU A 276 0.45 9.94 -0.26
C LEU A 276 -0.11 8.52 -0.32
N PHE A 277 -1.41 8.40 -0.52
CA PHE A 277 -2.04 7.13 -0.83
C PHE A 277 -3.20 7.30 -1.80
N VAL A 278 -3.49 6.22 -2.50
CA VAL A 278 -4.64 6.05 -3.37
C VAL A 278 -5.47 4.92 -2.81
N ALA A 279 -6.78 5.10 -2.73
CA ALA A 279 -7.67 4.07 -2.25
C ALA A 279 -8.97 4.09 -3.04
N ARG A 280 -9.73 3.01 -2.92
CA ARG A 280 -11.16 3.08 -3.22
C ARG A 280 -11.88 3.80 -2.08
N ARG A 281 -12.82 4.68 -2.44
CA ARG A 281 -13.60 5.48 -1.50
C ARG A 281 -14.40 4.62 -0.54
N ASP A 282 -15.04 3.55 -1.03
CA ASP A 282 -15.82 2.63 -0.21
C ASP A 282 -14.96 1.91 0.85
N ILE A 283 -13.70 1.59 0.54
CA ILE A 283 -12.73 1.04 1.50
C ILE A 283 -12.34 2.10 2.54
N LEU A 284 -12.01 3.32 2.09
CA LEU A 284 -11.62 4.40 3.01
C LEU A 284 -12.74 4.79 3.98
N LEU A 285 -14.01 4.69 3.56
CA LEU A 285 -15.17 4.96 4.41
C LEU A 285 -15.53 3.77 5.33
N SER A 286 -15.37 2.53 4.88
CA SER A 286 -15.67 1.34 5.70
C SER A 286 -14.56 0.97 6.68
N VAL A 287 -13.30 1.33 6.36
CA VAL A 287 -12.13 1.17 7.21
C VAL A 287 -11.44 2.52 7.35
N PRO A 288 -12.03 3.49 8.09
CA PRO A 288 -11.44 4.83 8.23
C PRO A 288 -10.14 4.79 9.03
N LEU A 289 -9.30 5.81 8.93
CA LEU A 289 -8.15 5.98 9.84
C LEU A 289 -8.66 6.14 11.29
N ASP A 290 -7.86 5.80 12.30
CA ASP A 290 -8.26 6.07 13.69
C ASP A 290 -8.21 7.59 13.92
N GLY A 291 -9.39 8.20 14.05
CA GLY A 291 -9.53 9.65 14.21
C GLY A 291 -8.85 10.20 15.46
N ASN A 292 -8.51 9.34 16.43
CA ASN A 292 -7.77 9.72 17.62
C ASN A 292 -6.27 9.80 17.39
N LEU A 293 -5.72 9.29 16.28
CA LEU A 293 -4.29 9.35 15.99
C LEU A 293 -3.94 10.65 15.27
N GLY A 294 -2.97 11.35 15.85
CA GLY A 294 -2.36 12.55 15.33
C GLY A 294 -1.17 12.27 14.41
N TRP A 295 -0.59 13.36 13.93
CA TRP A 295 0.59 13.32 13.08
C TRP A 295 1.79 12.64 13.78
N SER A 296 2.49 11.76 13.06
CA SER A 296 3.64 10.98 13.56
C SER A 296 3.32 9.95 14.66
N GLU A 297 2.04 9.61 14.86
CA GLU A 297 1.63 8.60 15.84
C GLU A 297 1.44 7.21 15.22
N GLY A 298 1.93 6.99 13.99
CA GLY A 298 1.88 5.71 13.29
C GLY A 298 0.51 5.38 12.69
N GLU A 299 -0.26 6.42 12.36
CA GLU A 299 -1.65 6.31 11.88
C GLU A 299 -1.77 5.50 10.58
N ASP A 300 -0.74 5.62 9.74
CA ASP A 300 -0.66 4.97 8.44
C ASP A 300 -0.38 3.47 8.55
N SER A 301 0.50 3.09 9.47
CA SER A 301 0.80 1.70 9.80
C SER A 301 -0.39 0.99 10.45
N ASP A 302 -1.09 1.67 11.38
CA ASP A 302 -2.33 1.16 11.98
C ASP A 302 -3.41 0.96 10.91
N TRP A 303 -3.64 1.98 10.08
CA TRP A 303 -4.67 1.91 9.06
C TRP A 303 -4.40 0.80 8.04
N CYS A 304 -3.18 0.69 7.51
CA CYS A 304 -2.81 -0.38 6.58
C CYS A 304 -2.97 -1.78 7.21
N ARG A 305 -2.73 -1.93 8.51
CA ARG A 305 -3.00 -3.19 9.23
C ARG A 305 -4.49 -3.48 9.26
N ARG A 306 -5.34 -2.50 9.60
CA ARG A 306 -6.81 -2.67 9.62
C ARG A 306 -7.39 -2.93 8.24
N VAL A 307 -6.90 -2.27 7.19
CA VAL A 307 -7.26 -2.53 5.79
C VAL A 307 -6.99 -4.01 5.43
N ARG A 308 -5.77 -4.51 5.69
CA ARG A 308 -5.43 -5.93 5.46
C ARG A 308 -6.22 -6.88 6.37
N ALA A 309 -6.47 -6.48 7.61
CA ALA A 309 -7.32 -7.23 8.54
C ALA A 309 -8.78 -7.32 8.08
N ASN A 310 -9.22 -6.51 7.12
CA ASN A 310 -10.52 -6.62 6.47
C ASN A 310 -10.47 -7.34 5.10
N GLY A 311 -9.31 -7.88 4.69
CA GLY A 311 -9.18 -8.64 3.45
C GLY A 311 -8.79 -7.81 2.22
N PHE A 312 -8.59 -6.51 2.40
CA PHE A 312 -8.17 -5.60 1.34
C PHE A 312 -6.64 -5.61 1.14
N LEU A 313 -6.22 -5.30 -0.09
CA LEU A 313 -4.80 -5.20 -0.44
C LEU A 313 -4.22 -3.82 -0.13
N VAL A 314 -2.99 -3.79 0.37
CA VAL A 314 -2.14 -2.60 0.47
C VAL A 314 -0.95 -2.85 -0.45
N ASP A 315 -0.77 -2.01 -1.47
CA ASP A 315 0.13 -2.30 -2.59
C ASP A 315 1.00 -1.10 -3.04
N LEU A 316 1.98 -1.37 -3.89
CA LEU A 316 2.84 -0.36 -4.52
C LEU A 316 2.60 -0.30 -6.05
N ALA A 317 2.25 0.88 -6.55
CA ALA A 317 2.23 1.17 -7.99
C ALA A 317 3.55 1.79 -8.40
N HIS A 318 4.58 0.94 -8.54
CA HIS A 318 5.94 1.45 -8.74
C HIS A 318 6.16 2.17 -10.09
N GLU A 319 5.24 2.04 -11.04
CA GLU A 319 5.25 2.72 -12.34
C GLU A 319 4.68 4.15 -12.22
N ALA A 320 3.71 4.37 -11.34
CA ALA A 320 3.22 5.69 -10.97
C ALA A 320 4.27 6.43 -10.12
N LYS A 321 4.52 7.70 -10.43
CA LYS A 321 5.63 8.45 -9.83
C LYS A 321 5.17 9.75 -9.17
N ALA A 322 5.82 10.07 -8.06
CA ALA A 322 5.66 11.35 -7.39
C ALA A 322 6.99 11.78 -6.77
N THR A 323 7.07 13.07 -6.43
CA THR A 323 8.22 13.68 -5.77
C THR A 323 7.81 14.34 -4.47
N THR A 324 8.76 14.47 -3.54
CA THR A 324 8.57 15.24 -2.31
C THR A 324 9.83 16.00 -1.93
N ASP A 325 9.64 17.20 -1.38
CA ASP A 325 10.72 18.06 -0.91
C ASP A 325 11.16 17.70 0.53
N ASN A 326 10.50 16.73 1.18
CA ASN A 326 10.87 16.25 2.51
C ASN A 326 11.71 14.98 2.47
N ASN A 327 12.66 14.85 3.40
CA ASN A 327 13.46 13.64 3.59
C ASN A 327 13.23 13.04 4.98
N LYS A 328 12.20 12.17 5.10
CA LYS A 328 11.91 11.42 6.34
C LYS A 328 13.05 10.47 6.75
N MET A 329 13.84 10.00 5.79
CA MET A 329 14.88 9.03 6.07
C MET A 329 16.15 9.66 6.68
N GLY A 330 16.27 11.01 6.68
CA GLY A 330 17.32 11.78 7.34
C GLY A 330 18.77 11.43 6.93
N ARG A 331 18.94 10.44 6.06
CA ARG A 331 20.21 9.81 5.70
C ARG A 331 20.36 9.92 4.21
N SER A 332 21.59 10.14 3.77
CA SER A 332 22.03 9.73 2.43
C SER A 332 21.67 8.24 2.29
N VAL A 333 20.59 7.94 1.58
CA VAL A 333 20.16 6.55 1.31
C VAL A 333 21.12 5.86 0.32
N ALA A 334 22.19 6.54 -0.11
CA ALA A 334 23.38 5.85 -0.54
C ALA A 334 24.07 5.26 0.70
N PRO A 335 24.02 3.94 0.95
CA PRO A 335 24.90 3.32 1.93
C PRO A 335 26.32 3.81 1.65
N SER A 336 27.04 4.23 2.69
CA SER A 336 28.44 4.63 2.51
C SER A 336 29.19 3.50 1.81
N THR A 337 30.24 3.78 1.04
CA THR A 337 31.08 2.74 0.43
C THR A 337 31.50 1.71 1.49
N TRP A 338 31.71 2.15 2.74
CA TRP A 338 31.95 1.31 3.90
C TRP A 338 30.77 0.41 4.31
N ASP A 339 29.52 0.88 4.25
CA ASP A 339 28.34 0.07 4.53
C ASP A 339 28.11 -0.99 3.43
N LEU A 340 28.36 -0.64 2.17
CA LEU A 340 28.32 -1.57 1.04
C LEU A 340 29.36 -2.68 1.19
N ILE A 341 30.59 -2.34 1.59
CA ILE A 341 31.67 -3.31 1.84
C ILE A 341 31.37 -4.17 3.08
N ARG A 342 30.80 -3.60 4.15
CA ARG A 342 30.57 -4.32 5.41
C ARG A 342 29.31 -5.19 5.40
N ARG A 343 28.28 -4.87 4.61
CA ARG A 343 27.03 -5.65 4.51
C ARG A 343 27.26 -7.15 4.19
N PRO A 344 28.07 -7.54 3.17
CA PRO A 344 28.33 -8.94 2.87
C PRO A 344 29.20 -9.63 3.93
N ILE A 345 30.00 -8.90 4.71
CA ILE A 345 30.83 -9.47 5.80
C ILE A 345 30.02 -9.68 7.09
N ARG A 346 29.13 -8.72 7.42
CA ARG A 346 28.34 -8.76 8.67
C ARG A 346 27.27 -9.85 8.67
N ARG A 347 26.68 -10.19 7.51
CA ARG A 347 25.68 -11.25 7.40
C ARG A 347 26.21 -12.63 7.82
N PRO A 348 27.32 -13.15 7.25
CA PRO A 348 27.87 -14.44 7.66
C PRO A 348 28.38 -14.42 9.10
N LEU A 349 28.96 -13.32 9.59
CA LEU A 349 29.38 -13.21 10.99
C LEU A 349 28.19 -13.28 11.97
N ARG A 350 27.04 -12.65 11.63
CA ARG A 350 25.82 -12.78 12.43
C ARG A 350 25.23 -14.18 12.36
N ALA A 351 25.27 -14.82 11.19
CA ALA A 351 24.83 -16.20 11.03
C ALA A 351 25.70 -17.15 11.87
N LEU A 352 27.03 -17.00 11.84
CA LEU A 352 27.98 -17.73 12.69
C LEU A 352 27.71 -17.49 14.18
N SER A 353 27.50 -16.24 14.59
CA SER A 353 27.18 -15.91 15.99
C SER A 353 25.81 -16.48 16.44
N ALA A 354 24.81 -16.48 15.56
CA ALA A 354 23.52 -17.11 15.84
C ALA A 354 23.65 -18.64 15.93
N TRP A 355 24.41 -19.24 15.03
CA TRP A 355 24.69 -20.68 15.01
C TRP A 355 25.50 -21.13 16.24
N ALA A 356 26.52 -20.36 16.63
CA ALA A 356 27.30 -20.62 17.85
C ALA A 356 26.42 -20.55 19.10
N ARG A 357 25.50 -19.58 19.19
CA ARG A 357 24.53 -19.50 20.29
C ARG A 357 23.55 -20.67 20.27
N TYR A 358 23.08 -21.08 19.10
CA TYR A 358 22.24 -22.26 18.95
C TYR A 358 22.95 -23.54 19.43
N LEU A 359 24.20 -23.74 19.01
CA LEU A 359 25.04 -24.85 19.48
C LEU A 359 25.27 -24.80 20.99
N GLY A 360 25.58 -23.63 21.55
CA GLY A 360 25.76 -23.46 22.99
C GLY A 360 24.51 -23.88 23.77
N LYS A 361 23.32 -23.47 23.32
CA LYS A 361 22.04 -23.89 23.94
C LYS A 361 21.81 -25.40 23.83
N ARG A 362 22.05 -25.98 22.66
CA ARG A 362 21.98 -27.43 22.40
C ARG A 362 22.92 -28.22 23.31
N LEU A 363 24.16 -27.75 23.49
CA LEU A 363 25.16 -28.38 24.35
C LEU A 363 24.78 -28.29 25.84
N ASN A 364 24.08 -27.23 26.25
CA ASN A 364 23.56 -27.06 27.60
C ASN A 364 22.25 -27.81 27.87
N GLY A 365 21.74 -28.60 26.91
CA GLY A 365 20.48 -29.33 27.06
C GLY A 365 19.23 -28.45 27.04
N GLU A 366 19.36 -27.18 26.68
CA GLU A 366 18.22 -26.28 26.46
C GLU A 366 17.51 -26.69 25.17
N ARG A 367 16.19 -26.90 25.24
CA ARG A 367 15.35 -27.24 24.08
C ARG A 367 15.08 -26.03 23.20
#